data_AF-A0A437MFJ7-F1
#
_entry.id   AF-A0A437MFJ7-F1
#
_cell.length_a   1.000
_cell.length_b   1.000
_cell.length_c   1.000
_cell.angle_alpha   90.00
_cell.angle_beta   90.00
_cell.angle_gamma   90.00
#
_symmetry.space_group_name_H-M   'P 1'
#
loop_
_entity.id
_entity.type
_entity.pdbx_description
1 polymer ?
#
loop_
_entity_poly.entity_id
_entity_poly.type
_entity_poly.pdbx_seq_one_letter_code
_entity_poly.pdbx_strand_id
1 'polypeptide(L)' 'MPEELQIVLAREAMRRAAATLAEQAELLAFEMEEGTLLDRGGPDALRLFASIVRATNADTLGPVGHA' A
#
# COMPACT_ATOMS: atom_id res chain seq x y z
N MET A 1 -8.09 26.87 -0.77
CA MET A 1 -7.37 25.96 -1.67
C MET A 1 -8.37 25.40 -2.67
N PRO A 2 -8.10 25.43 -3.99
CA PRO A 2 -8.99 24.86 -4.99
C PRO A 2 -9.28 23.38 -4.71
N GLU A 3 -10.50 22.93 -4.98
CA GLU A 3 -10.96 21.56 -4.69
C GLU A 3 -10.13 20.49 -5.43
N GLU A 4 -9.80 20.76 -6.69
CA GLU A 4 -8.94 19.91 -7.52
C GLU A 4 -7.55 19.71 -6.89
N LEU A 5 -6.98 20.78 -6.31
CA LEU A 5 -5.69 20.71 -5.63
C LEU A 5 -5.78 19.86 -4.34
N GLN A 6 -6.89 19.92 -3.62
CA GLN A 6 -7.10 19.08 -2.43
C GLN A 6 -7.21 17.60 -2.80
N ILE A 7 -7.88 17.28 -3.91
CA ILE A 7 -8.01 15.91 -4.42
C ILE A 7 -6.63 15.36 -4.83
N VAL A 8 -5.82 16.14 -5.54
CA VAL A 8 -4.47 15.73 -5.94
C VAL A 8 -3.59 15.46 -4.72
N LEU A 9 -3.61 16.36 -3.72
CA LEU A 9 -2.84 16.19 -2.49
C LEU A 9 -3.30 14.97 -1.68
N ALA A 10 -4.61 14.74 -1.58
CA ALA A 10 -5.17 13.57 -0.90
C ALA A 10 -4.76 12.26 -1.60
N ARG A 11 -4.80 12.21 -2.93
CA ARG A 11 -4.36 11.05 -3.71
C ARG A 11 -2.88 10.75 -3.50
N GLU A 12 -2.03 11.77 -3.50
CA GLU A 12 -0.60 11.59 -3.25
C GLU A 12 -0.31 11.15 -1.81
N ALA A 13 -1.03 11.69 -0.82
CA ALA A 13 -0.93 11.24 0.57
C ALA A 13 -1.34 9.77 0.72
N MET A 14 -2.45 9.37 0.09
CA MET A 14 -2.91 7.98 0.07
C MET A 14 -1.91 7.05 -0.60
N ARG A 15 -1.33 7.47 -1.73
CA ARG A 15 -0.29 6.71 -2.45
C ARG A 15 0.92 6.45 -1.56
N ARG A 16 1.39 7.46 -0.84
CA ARG A 16 2.52 7.33 0.10
C ARG A 16 2.18 6.40 1.25
N ALA A 17 1.01 6.57 1.86
CA ALA A 17 0.56 5.69 2.94
C ALA A 17 0.50 4.23 2.48
N ALA A 18 -0.05 3.97 1.29
CA ALA A 18 -0.12 2.64 0.72
C ALA A 18 1.27 2.02 0.46
N ALA A 19 2.21 2.80 -0.09
CA ALA A 19 3.58 2.35 -0.30
C ALA A 19 4.23 1.91 1.03
N THR A 20 4.10 2.75 2.07
CA THR A 20 4.59 2.43 3.41
C THR A 20 3.95 1.15 3.96
N LEU A 21 2.63 0.99 3.84
CA LEU A 21 1.93 -0.20 4.33
C LEU A 21 2.39 -1.49 3.64
N ALA A 22 2.64 -1.45 2.33
CA ALA A 22 3.14 -2.59 1.58
C ALA A 22 4.56 -2.99 2.03
N GLU A 23 5.46 -2.01 2.19
CA GLU A 23 6.82 -2.25 2.70
C GLU A 23 6.82 -2.82 4.12
N GLN A 24 5.96 -2.29 4.99
CA GLN A 24 5.85 -2.81 6.37
C GLN A 24 5.30 -4.23 6.41
N ALA A 25 4.35 -4.57 5.54
CA ALA A 25 3.85 -5.95 5.44
C ALA A 25 4.93 -6.93 4.98
N GLU A 26 5.77 -6.54 4.02
CA GLU A 26 6.91 -7.35 3.58
C GLU A 26 7.96 -7.53 4.67
N LEU A 27 8.28 -6.47 5.42
CA LEU A 27 9.17 -6.55 6.57
C LEU A 27 8.64 -7.51 7.63
N LEU A 28 7.34 -7.41 7.97
CA LEU A 28 6.72 -8.31 8.95
C LEU A 28 6.74 -9.77 8.47
N ALA A 29 6.55 -10.01 7.18
CA ALA A 29 6.64 -11.36 6.61
C ALA A 29 8.05 -11.93 6.76
N PHE A 30 9.06 -11.12 6.49
CA PHE A 30 10.47 -11.50 6.66
C PHE A 30 10.79 -11.84 8.12
N GLU A 31 10.39 -11.00 9.07
CA GLU A 31 10.59 -11.26 10.50
C GLU A 31 9.86 -12.52 10.99
N MET A 32 8.67 -12.82 10.44
CA MET A 32 7.97 -14.08 10.75
C MET A 32 8.73 -15.31 10.23
N GLU A 33 9.32 -15.22 9.04
CA GLU A 33 10.10 -16.32 8.46
C GLU A 33 11.41 -16.59 9.20
N GLU A 34 12.06 -15.53 9.68
CA GLU A 34 13.25 -15.63 10.54
C GLU A 34 12.91 -16.12 11.96
N GLY A 35 11.62 -16.26 12.29
CA GLY A 35 11.16 -16.72 13.60
C GLY A 35 11.30 -15.68 14.72
N THR A 36 11.55 -14.42 14.37
CA THR A 36 11.63 -13.29 15.33
C THR A 36 10.23 -12.80 15.74
N LEU A 37 9.21 -13.10 14.92
CA LEU A 37 7.81 -12.73 15.16
C LEU A 37 6.89 -13.96 15.17
N LEU A 38 5.94 -13.99 16.11
CA LEU A 38 4.90 -15.04 16.20
C LEU A 38 4.01 -15.03 14.96
N ASP A 39 3.85 -16.20 14.34
CA ASP A 39 2.93 -16.38 13.22
C ASP A 39 1.47 -16.13 13.64
N ARG A 40 0.88 -15.07 13.09
CA ARG A 40 -0.55 -14.71 13.25
C ARG A 40 -1.19 -14.43 11.89
N GLY A 41 -1.11 -15.40 10.99
CA GLY A 41 -1.75 -15.33 9.66
C GLY A 41 -0.81 -15.64 8.50
N GLY A 42 0.45 -15.91 8.79
CA GLY A 42 1.46 -16.37 7.85
C GLY A 42 2.14 -15.24 7.06
N PRO A 43 3.43 -15.41 6.72
CA PRO A 43 4.16 -14.47 5.85
C PRO A 43 3.51 -14.33 4.47
N ASP A 44 2.87 -15.39 3.98
CA ASP A 44 2.18 -15.38 2.68
C ASP A 44 0.97 -14.44 2.65
N ALA A 45 0.22 -14.32 3.75
CA ALA A 45 -0.90 -13.38 3.81
C ALA A 45 -0.41 -11.92 3.79
N LEU A 46 0.71 -11.64 4.44
CA LEU A 46 1.33 -10.31 4.43
C LEU A 46 1.86 -9.94 3.04
N ARG A 47 2.47 -10.89 2.33
CA ARG A 47 2.90 -10.71 0.92
C ARG A 47 1.72 -10.48 -0.01
N LEU A 48 0.64 -11.24 0.17
CA LEU A 48 -0.59 -11.05 -0.60
C LEU A 48 -1.18 -9.66 -0.35
N PHE A 49 -1.24 -9.23 0.92
CA PHE A 49 -1.68 -7.89 1.28
C PHE A 49 -0.84 -6.80 0.61
N ALA A 50 0.50 -6.88 0.71
CA ALA A 50 1.41 -5.95 0.06
C ALA A 50 1.16 -5.89 -1.46
N SER A 51 0.98 -7.04 -2.09
CA SER A 51 0.69 -7.15 -3.52
C SER A 51 -0.62 -6.47 -3.91
N ILE A 52 -1.69 -6.68 -3.14
CA ILE A 52 -3.00 -6.05 -3.37
C ILE A 52 -2.92 -4.54 -3.19
N VAL A 53 -2.24 -4.06 -2.14
CA VAL A 53 -2.05 -2.64 -1.88
C VAL A 53 -1.29 -1.97 -3.02
N ARG A 54 -0.22 -2.59 -3.54
CA ARG A 54 0.55 -2.07 -4.69
C ARG A 54 -0.30 -2.06 -5.96
N ALA A 55 -1.01 -3.14 -6.26
CA ALA A 55 -1.87 -3.25 -7.45
C ALA A 55 -2.99 -2.20 -7.45
N THR A 56 -3.69 -2.06 -6.32
CA THR A 56 -4.79 -1.09 -6.17
C THR A 56 -4.30 0.35 -6.40
N ASN A 57 -3.11 0.68 -5.91
CA ASN A 57 -2.55 2.03 -6.09
C ASN A 57 -1.92 2.27 -7.46
N ALA A 58 -1.48 1.22 -8.16
CA ALA A 58 -1.04 1.31 -9.55
C ALA A 58 -2.22 1.58 -10.52
N ASP A 59 -3.37 0.96 -10.28
CA ASP A 59 -4.57 1.15 -11.12
C ASP A 59 -5.24 2.51 -10.91
N THR A 60 -5.14 3.10 -9.71
CA THR A 60 -5.61 4.47 -9.45
C THR A 60 -4.81 5.57 -10.19
N LEU A 61 -3.74 5.20 -10.89
CA LEU A 61 -2.92 6.10 -11.71
C LEU A 61 -3.47 6.33 -13.13
N GLY A 62 -4.64 5.79 -13.46
CA GLY A 62 -5.36 6.13 -14.70
C GLY A 62 -5.54 7.65 -14.82
N PRO A 63 -5.44 8.22 -16.03
CA PRO A 63 -5.45 9.66 -16.21
C PRO A 63 -6.69 10.25 -15.56
N VAL A 64 -6.49 11.31 -14.78
CA VAL A 64 -7.58 12.17 -14.31
C VAL A 64 -8.15 12.86 -15.54
N GLY A 65 -8.94 12.12 -16.32
CA GLY A 65 -9.68 12.61 -17.46
C GLY A 65 -10.83 13.44 -16.92
N HIS A 66 -10.73 14.75 -17.09
CA HIS A 66 -11.89 15.62 -17.07
C HIS A 66 -12.90 15.07 -18.09
N ALA A 67 -14.07 14.65 -17.59
CA ALA A 67 -15.24 14.39 -18.41
C ALA A 67 -15.94 15.71 -18.75
#